data_AF-A0AAD4CRM7-F1
#
_entry.id   AF-A0AAD4CRM7-F1
#
_cell.length_a   1.000
_cell.length_b   1.000
_cell.length_c   1.000
_cell.angle_alpha   90.00
_cell.angle_beta   90.00
_cell.angle_gamma   90.00
#
_symmetry.space_group_name_H-M   'P 1'
#
loop_
_entity.id
_entity.type
_entity.pdbx_description
1 polymer ?
#
loop_
_entity_poly.entity_id
_entity_poly.type
_entity_poly.pdbx_seq_one_letter_code
_entity_poly.pdbx_strand_id
1 'polypeptide(L)'
;MTTRYRVEYALKSHRRDQLIEWIKGLLAVPFVLHSQPTAIYHEHSDTLTAVAADTHQRYAEIFRDVEQLIRDHIHHEQTNAPGKSKLKLLVPTVGSFFTPLLIEDAFKRQDRQRSISRRRFVAPSFNDIRLILNSAQLLGLQRNIDLVTFDGDVTLYDDGACLTPENPVISRITRLLHQDRKIGIVTAAGYTEAPKYYERLAGLLDAIRDSPDLTPAQRDGLVVMGGESNFLFRYDATSPHLLSYVPREEWLLPEMVTWQEADITELLDIAESSLHACASNLSLPVAVLRKDRAVGVYPLNGSKIAREQLEETVLVVQNTVERSSVGSRLPFCAFNGGNDVFVDIGDKSWGVRACQQYFGGIVPTRTLHVGDQFLSAGANDFKARLASTTAWIANPSETVQLLDELQEIEGQ
;
A
#
# COMPACT_ATOMS: atom_id res chain seq x y z
N MET A 1 10.64 -2.52 29.96
CA MET A 1 10.33 -2.85 28.56
C MET A 1 9.74 -1.62 27.89
N THR A 2 10.59 -0.78 27.34
CA THR A 2 10.17 0.36 26.51
C THR A 2 9.84 -0.17 25.13
N THR A 3 8.60 0.04 24.69
CA THR A 3 8.17 -0.31 23.35
C THR A 3 9.12 0.35 22.34
N ARG A 4 9.69 -0.43 21.41
CA ARG A 4 10.48 0.08 20.25
C ARG A 4 9.67 1.00 19.32
N TYR A 5 8.44 1.32 19.70
CA TYR A 5 7.52 2.26 19.06
C TYR A 5 7.24 3.47 19.97
N ARG A 6 8.28 4.13 20.50
CA ARG A 6 8.14 5.56 20.79
C ARG A 6 8.17 6.26 19.43
N VAL A 7 7.00 6.37 18.82
CA VAL A 7 6.78 7.18 17.62
C VAL A 7 7.13 8.62 18.00
N GLU A 8 8.33 9.07 17.66
CA GLU A 8 8.66 10.49 17.72
C GLU A 8 7.86 11.20 16.63
N TYR A 9 6.74 11.81 17.06
CA TYR A 9 5.85 12.59 16.21
C TYR A 9 6.52 13.81 15.56
N ALA A 10 7.75 14.16 15.97
CA ALA A 10 8.48 15.33 15.48
C ALA A 10 9.21 15.08 14.15
N LEU A 11 9.61 13.84 13.84
CA LEU A 11 10.39 13.50 12.63
C LEU A 11 9.56 12.82 11.54
N LYS A 12 8.33 12.41 11.86
CA LYS A 12 7.38 11.92 10.85
C LYS A 12 6.66 13.11 10.22
N SER A 13 7.19 13.59 9.10
CA SER A 13 6.34 14.09 8.01
C SER A 13 5.50 12.90 7.51
N HIS A 14 4.53 12.46 8.30
CA HIS A 14 3.56 11.47 7.84
C HIS A 14 2.89 12.06 6.61
N ARG A 15 2.93 11.34 5.48
CA ARG A 15 2.05 11.66 4.37
C ARG A 15 0.62 11.49 4.87
N ARG A 16 0.01 12.60 5.28
CA ARG A 16 -1.37 12.62 5.73
C ARG A 16 -2.22 12.69 4.48
N ASP A 17 -2.87 11.58 4.18
CA ASP A 17 -3.90 11.55 3.16
C ASP A 17 -4.95 12.62 3.49
N GLN A 18 -5.12 13.57 2.56
CA GLN A 18 -5.97 14.74 2.80
C GLN A 18 -7.45 14.38 2.83
N LEU A 19 -7.88 13.30 2.17
CA LEU A 19 -9.25 12.80 2.29
C LEU A 19 -9.49 12.27 3.70
N ILE A 20 -8.52 11.51 4.25
CA ILE A 20 -8.59 10.99 5.62
C ILE A 20 -8.63 12.13 6.64
N GLU A 21 -7.72 13.12 6.53
CA GLU A 21 -7.70 14.26 7.44
C GLU A 21 -8.97 15.12 7.32
N TRP A 22 -9.50 15.28 6.11
CA TRP A 22 -10.74 16.01 5.89
C TRP A 22 -11.92 15.30 6.56
N ILE A 23 -12.10 14.00 6.35
CA ILE A 23 -13.16 13.20 7.02
C ILE A 23 -13.01 13.25 8.54
N LYS A 24 -11.78 13.09 9.05
CA LYS A 24 -11.49 13.23 10.48
C LYS A 24 -11.90 14.60 11.02
N GLY A 25 -11.64 15.67 10.27
CA GLY A 25 -12.10 17.03 10.60
C GLY A 25 -13.62 17.15 10.69
N LEU A 26 -14.36 16.49 9.78
CA LEU A 26 -15.82 16.45 9.83
C LEU A 26 -16.34 15.75 11.09
N LEU A 27 -15.71 14.64 11.52
CA LEU A 27 -16.13 13.90 12.72
C LEU A 27 -15.72 14.57 14.04
N ALA A 28 -14.72 15.46 14.02
CA ALA A 28 -14.28 16.18 15.21
C ALA A 28 -15.39 17.09 15.76
N VAL A 29 -16.24 17.65 14.89
CA VAL A 29 -17.34 18.53 15.30
C VAL A 29 -18.37 17.79 16.18
N PRO A 30 -19.01 16.69 15.72
CA PRO A 30 -19.92 15.92 16.57
C PRO A 30 -19.22 15.34 17.80
N PHE A 31 -17.94 14.96 17.70
CA PHE A 31 -17.19 14.52 18.88
C PHE A 31 -17.17 15.59 19.97
N VAL A 32 -16.80 16.83 19.66
CA VAL A 32 -16.73 17.93 20.64
C VAL A 32 -18.10 18.21 21.25
N LEU A 33 -19.15 18.23 20.42
CA LEU A 33 -20.51 18.50 20.89
C LEU A 33 -21.05 17.43 21.83
N HIS A 34 -20.65 16.16 21.64
CA HIS A 34 -21.14 15.04 22.44
C HIS A 34 -20.15 14.56 23.50
N SER A 35 -18.90 15.04 23.48
CA SER A 35 -17.92 14.78 24.52
C SER A 35 -18.36 15.47 25.81
N GLN A 36 -18.63 14.69 26.85
CA GLN A 36 -18.93 15.19 28.20
C GLN A 36 -17.76 14.86 29.14
N PRO A 37 -16.58 15.49 28.99
CA PRO A 37 -15.39 15.15 29.76
C PRO A 37 -15.53 15.44 31.27
N THR A 38 -16.49 16.30 31.65
CA THR A 38 -16.74 16.75 33.02
C THR A 38 -17.95 16.08 33.69
N ALA A 39 -18.66 15.17 33.01
CA ALA A 39 -19.77 14.46 33.62
C ALA A 39 -19.26 13.49 34.70
N ILE A 40 -19.80 13.57 35.91
CA ILE A 40 -19.54 12.60 36.98
C ILE A 40 -20.15 11.26 36.54
N TYR A 41 -19.30 10.30 36.23
CA TYR A 41 -19.70 9.03 35.65
C TYR A 41 -20.44 8.17 36.68
N HIS A 42 -21.75 8.01 36.50
CA HIS A 42 -22.42 6.79 36.93
C HIS A 42 -22.22 5.76 35.82
N GLU A 43 -21.37 4.77 36.06
CA GLU A 43 -20.85 3.80 35.07
C GLU A 43 -21.93 2.99 34.31
N HIS A 44 -23.21 3.13 34.65
CA HIS A 44 -24.34 2.39 34.08
C HIS A 44 -25.58 3.26 33.81
N SER A 45 -25.44 4.56 33.55
CA SER A 45 -26.62 5.39 33.25
C SER A 45 -27.12 5.19 31.81
N ASP A 46 -28.43 5.01 31.62
CA ASP A 46 -29.11 4.98 30.31
C ASP A 46 -28.74 6.20 29.44
N THR A 47 -28.41 7.31 30.07
CA THR A 47 -27.91 8.54 29.46
C THR A 47 -26.64 8.32 28.62
N LEU A 48 -25.69 7.50 29.08
CA LEU A 48 -24.43 7.27 28.35
C LEU A 48 -24.66 6.44 27.08
N THR A 49 -25.57 5.46 27.16
CA THR A 49 -26.00 4.64 26.02
C THR A 49 -26.71 5.51 24.98
N ALA A 50 -27.61 6.41 25.43
CA ALA A 50 -28.30 7.34 24.55
C ALA A 50 -27.34 8.30 23.83
N VAL A 51 -26.36 8.88 24.55
CA VAL A 51 -25.33 9.75 23.94
C VAL A 51 -24.47 8.98 22.95
N ALA A 52 -24.12 7.72 23.23
CA ALA A 52 -23.36 6.90 22.28
C ALA A 52 -24.16 6.61 21.00
N ALA A 53 -25.45 6.30 21.13
CA ALA A 53 -26.34 6.08 20.00
C ALA A 53 -26.50 7.35 19.15
N ASP A 54 -26.65 8.51 19.78
CA ASP A 54 -26.73 9.80 19.06
C ASP A 54 -25.41 10.13 18.34
N THR A 55 -24.26 9.95 18.99
CA THR A 55 -22.95 10.09 18.32
C THR A 55 -22.78 9.13 17.16
N HIS A 56 -23.19 7.88 17.31
CA HIS A 56 -23.17 6.89 16.23
C HIS A 56 -23.99 7.36 15.03
N GLN A 57 -25.22 7.83 15.28
CA GLN A 57 -26.12 8.33 14.25
C GLN A 57 -25.53 9.53 13.50
N ARG A 58 -24.93 10.49 14.22
CA ARG A 58 -24.28 11.67 13.61
C ARG A 58 -23.07 11.30 12.75
N TYR A 59 -22.23 10.39 13.22
CA TYR A 59 -21.12 9.91 12.41
C TYR A 59 -21.63 9.19 11.15
N ALA A 60 -22.65 8.33 11.27
CA ALA A 60 -23.23 7.62 10.12
C ALA A 60 -23.81 8.59 9.08
N GLU A 61 -24.52 9.65 9.51
CA GLU A 61 -25.02 10.72 8.64
C GLU A 61 -23.90 11.42 7.87
N ILE A 62 -22.81 11.78 8.54
CA ILE A 62 -21.64 12.40 7.89
C ILE A 62 -21.02 11.44 6.87
N PHE A 63 -20.83 10.17 7.23
CA PHE A 63 -20.28 9.18 6.29
C PHE A 63 -21.19 9.01 5.07
N ARG A 64 -22.51 9.02 5.23
CA ARG A 64 -23.47 8.99 4.10
C ARG A 64 -23.31 10.20 3.19
N ASP A 65 -23.15 11.40 3.74
CA ASP A 65 -22.97 12.62 2.94
C ASP A 65 -21.64 12.60 2.18
N VAL A 66 -20.56 12.15 2.84
CA VAL A 66 -19.26 11.94 2.17
C VAL A 66 -19.36 10.87 1.09
N GLU A 67 -20.13 9.82 1.31
CA GLU A 67 -20.33 8.72 0.35
C GLU A 67 -20.98 9.25 -0.94
N GLN A 68 -21.95 10.16 -0.81
CA GLN A 68 -22.56 10.82 -1.96
C GLN A 68 -21.57 11.73 -2.71
N LEU A 69 -20.68 12.43 -2.01
CA LEU A 69 -19.63 13.22 -2.64
C LEU A 69 -18.62 12.36 -3.41
N ILE A 70 -18.31 11.16 -2.89
CA ILE A 70 -17.46 10.19 -3.59
C ILE A 70 -18.18 9.65 -4.83
N ARG A 71 -19.46 9.28 -4.74
CA ARG A 71 -20.26 8.84 -5.89
C ARG A 71 -20.36 9.92 -6.98
N ASP A 72 -20.58 11.17 -6.60
CA ASP A 72 -20.56 12.31 -7.52
C ASP A 72 -19.20 12.45 -8.21
N HIS A 73 -18.10 12.32 -7.46
CA HIS A 73 -16.75 12.36 -8.04
C HIS A 73 -16.52 11.25 -9.07
N ILE A 74 -16.87 10.00 -8.74
CA ILE A 74 -16.78 8.85 -9.65
C ILE A 74 -17.59 9.13 -10.93
N HIS A 75 -18.84 9.60 -10.80
CA HIS A 75 -19.69 9.91 -11.95
C HIS A 75 -19.08 11.01 -12.82
N HIS A 76 -18.51 12.04 -12.21
CA HIS A 76 -17.87 13.16 -12.89
C HIS A 76 -16.65 12.71 -13.71
N GLU A 77 -15.84 11.79 -13.19
CA GLU A 77 -14.71 11.18 -13.90
C GLU A 77 -15.18 10.27 -15.03
N GLN A 78 -16.16 9.41 -14.79
CA GLN A 78 -16.67 8.46 -15.80
C GLN A 78 -17.32 9.13 -17.00
N THR A 79 -17.98 10.28 -16.78
CA THR A 79 -18.69 11.02 -17.84
C THR A 79 -17.86 12.14 -18.46
N ASN A 80 -16.61 12.34 -18.00
CA ASN A 80 -15.80 13.51 -18.35
C ASN A 80 -16.59 14.82 -18.22
N ALA A 81 -17.39 14.95 -17.16
CA ALA A 81 -18.23 16.11 -16.95
C ALA A 81 -17.37 17.40 -16.88
N PRO A 82 -17.89 18.54 -17.37
CA PRO A 82 -17.13 19.79 -17.36
C PRO A 82 -16.95 20.31 -15.93
N GLY A 83 -15.73 20.77 -15.61
CA GLY A 83 -15.41 21.35 -14.30
C GLY A 83 -14.79 20.34 -13.32
N LYS A 84 -14.91 20.62 -12.02
CA LYS A 84 -14.42 19.76 -10.94
C LYS A 84 -15.60 19.33 -10.08
N SER A 85 -15.66 18.06 -9.68
CA SER A 85 -16.65 17.60 -8.69
C SER A 85 -16.50 18.37 -7.38
N LYS A 86 -17.57 18.39 -6.57
CA LYS A 86 -17.54 19.06 -5.27
C LYS A 86 -16.45 18.49 -4.36
N LEU A 87 -16.26 17.16 -4.38
CA LEU A 87 -15.19 16.51 -3.61
C LEU A 87 -13.80 16.99 -4.05
N LYS A 88 -13.55 17.13 -5.35
CA LYS A 88 -12.26 17.61 -5.87
C LYS A 88 -11.99 19.08 -5.54
N LEU A 89 -13.03 19.89 -5.34
CA LEU A 89 -12.88 21.26 -4.86
C LEU A 89 -12.54 21.31 -3.36
N LEU A 90 -13.15 20.44 -2.55
CA LEU A 90 -12.94 20.37 -1.11
C LEU A 90 -11.60 19.70 -0.74
N VAL A 91 -11.22 18.67 -1.50
CA VAL A 91 -9.98 17.90 -1.33
C VAL A 91 -9.24 17.87 -2.68
N PRO A 92 -8.46 18.92 -3.03
CA PRO A 92 -7.79 19.02 -4.33
C PRO A 92 -6.89 17.85 -4.69
N THR A 93 -6.33 17.16 -3.70
CA THR A 93 -5.44 16.01 -3.86
C THR A 93 -6.19 14.67 -3.95
N VAL A 94 -7.53 14.64 -3.90
CA VAL A 94 -8.29 13.39 -4.06
C VAL A 94 -8.00 12.78 -5.44
N GLY A 95 -7.72 11.48 -5.46
CA GLY A 95 -7.52 10.70 -6.67
C GLY A 95 -8.83 10.06 -7.14
N SER A 96 -8.72 9.24 -8.17
CA SER A 96 -9.85 8.48 -8.71
C SER A 96 -10.22 7.30 -7.79
N PHE A 97 -11.46 6.84 -7.90
CA PHE A 97 -11.94 5.64 -7.21
C PHE A 97 -12.41 4.59 -8.22
N PHE A 98 -11.96 3.35 -8.04
CA PHE A 98 -12.32 2.24 -8.93
C PHE A 98 -13.66 1.60 -8.58
N THR A 99 -14.09 1.74 -7.33
CA THR A 99 -15.34 1.16 -6.82
C THR A 99 -16.14 2.20 -6.03
N PRO A 100 -17.46 2.01 -5.90
CA PRO A 100 -18.23 2.74 -4.89
C PRO A 100 -17.69 2.44 -3.50
N LEU A 101 -17.40 3.47 -2.70
CA LEU A 101 -16.95 3.29 -1.32
C LEU A 101 -18.14 3.33 -0.36
N LEU A 102 -18.57 2.17 0.14
CA LEU A 102 -19.70 2.04 1.09
C LEU A 102 -19.27 2.44 2.52
N ILE A 103 -18.86 3.70 2.69
CA ILE A 103 -18.23 4.20 3.91
C ILE A 103 -19.19 4.34 5.10
N GLU A 104 -20.49 4.53 4.87
CA GLU A 104 -21.47 4.52 5.96
C GLU A 104 -21.53 3.12 6.60
N ASP A 105 -21.65 2.08 5.78
CA ASP A 105 -21.74 0.70 6.26
C ASP A 105 -20.41 0.20 6.82
N ALA A 106 -19.30 0.62 6.22
CA ALA A 106 -17.96 0.38 6.75
C ALA A 106 -17.77 1.01 8.14
N PHE A 107 -18.24 2.25 8.33
CA PHE A 107 -18.23 2.90 9.64
C PHE A 107 -19.03 2.08 10.66
N LYS A 108 -20.27 1.69 10.33
CA LYS A 108 -21.10 0.91 11.25
C LYS A 108 -20.42 -0.40 11.67
N ARG A 109 -19.71 -1.06 10.75
CA ARG A 109 -18.93 -2.28 11.05
C ARG A 109 -17.77 -1.99 11.99
N GLN A 110 -16.91 -1.03 11.66
CA GLN A 110 -15.75 -0.68 12.48
C GLN A 110 -16.16 -0.12 13.85
N ASP A 111 -17.26 0.61 13.93
CA ASP A 111 -17.78 1.15 15.20
C ASP A 111 -18.23 0.04 16.16
N ARG A 112 -18.85 -1.04 15.66
CA ARG A 112 -19.20 -2.21 16.49
C ARG A 112 -17.98 -2.87 17.12
N GLN A 113 -16.88 -2.95 16.37
CA GLN A 113 -15.64 -3.59 16.83
C GLN A 113 -14.80 -2.68 17.73
N ARG A 114 -14.73 -1.38 17.40
CA ARG A 114 -13.77 -0.42 17.99
C ARG A 114 -14.42 0.62 18.90
N SER A 115 -15.75 0.57 19.05
CA SER A 115 -16.52 1.46 19.92
C SER A 115 -16.18 2.94 19.72
N ILE A 116 -16.04 3.37 18.46
CA ILE A 116 -15.60 4.72 18.07
C ILE A 116 -16.56 5.78 18.65
N SER A 117 -17.87 5.57 18.49
CA SER A 117 -18.96 6.43 18.96
C SER A 117 -19.12 6.46 20.48
N ARG A 118 -18.55 5.48 21.19
CA ARG A 118 -18.62 5.38 22.66
C ARG A 118 -17.49 6.14 23.35
N ARG A 119 -16.46 6.58 22.62
CA ARG A 119 -15.34 7.34 23.20
C ARG A 119 -15.82 8.72 23.65
N ARG A 120 -15.24 9.22 24.74
CA ARG A 120 -15.55 10.55 25.32
C ARG A 120 -14.35 11.48 25.46
N PHE A 121 -13.15 10.91 25.50
CA PHE A 121 -11.90 11.67 25.67
C PHE A 121 -11.02 11.65 24.43
N VAL A 122 -11.28 10.73 23.50
CA VAL A 122 -10.46 10.54 22.30
C VAL A 122 -11.37 10.55 21.08
N ALA A 123 -11.19 11.57 20.23
CA ALA A 123 -11.89 11.69 18.96
C ALA A 123 -11.49 10.57 17.98
N PRO A 124 -12.28 10.32 16.92
CA PRO A 124 -11.85 9.47 15.82
C PRO A 124 -10.47 9.90 15.29
N SER A 125 -9.55 8.96 15.24
CA SER A 125 -8.17 9.18 14.82
C SER A 125 -8.02 9.00 13.30
N PHE A 126 -6.85 9.38 12.77
CA PHE A 126 -6.49 9.09 11.38
C PHE A 126 -6.60 7.59 11.07
N ASN A 127 -6.15 6.74 12.00
CA ASN A 127 -6.21 5.29 11.86
C ASN A 127 -7.64 4.75 11.87
N ASP A 128 -8.55 5.34 12.65
CA ASP A 128 -9.96 4.92 12.63
C ASP A 128 -10.56 5.15 11.23
N ILE A 129 -10.32 6.32 10.64
CA ILE A 129 -10.81 6.64 9.29
C ILE A 129 -10.13 5.76 8.23
N ARG A 130 -8.81 5.54 8.34
CA ARG A 130 -8.06 4.65 7.45
C ARG A 130 -8.66 3.24 7.42
N LEU A 131 -8.95 2.68 8.59
CA LEU A 131 -9.53 1.34 8.72
C LEU A 131 -10.97 1.29 8.21
N ILE A 132 -11.77 2.34 8.43
CA ILE A 132 -13.10 2.47 7.83
C ILE A 132 -13.01 2.48 6.29
N LEU A 133 -12.05 3.21 5.71
CA LEU A 133 -11.85 3.21 4.26
C LEU A 133 -11.36 1.86 3.73
N ASN A 134 -10.52 1.13 4.48
CA ASN A 134 -10.15 -0.25 4.13
C ASN A 134 -11.41 -1.15 4.06
N SER A 135 -12.25 -1.13 5.09
CA SER A 135 -13.53 -1.86 5.08
C SER A 135 -14.44 -1.43 3.92
N ALA A 136 -14.54 -0.12 3.64
CA ALA A 136 -15.36 0.39 2.55
C ALA A 136 -14.89 -0.10 1.17
N GLN A 137 -13.58 -0.25 0.99
CA GLN A 137 -13.00 -0.82 -0.22
C GLN A 137 -13.34 -2.31 -0.38
N LEU A 138 -13.25 -3.09 0.69
CA LEU A 138 -13.67 -4.50 0.67
C LEU A 138 -15.16 -4.65 0.33
N LEU A 139 -16.01 -3.82 0.94
CA LEU A 139 -17.44 -3.79 0.67
C LEU A 139 -17.74 -3.36 -0.78
N GLY A 140 -17.00 -2.36 -1.29
CA GLY A 140 -17.13 -1.85 -2.66
C GLY A 140 -16.75 -2.85 -3.74
N LEU A 141 -15.82 -3.76 -3.44
CA LEU A 141 -15.43 -4.86 -4.34
C LEU A 141 -16.49 -5.97 -4.42
N GLN A 142 -17.49 -5.99 -3.51
CA GLN A 142 -18.67 -6.88 -3.54
C GLN A 142 -18.36 -8.36 -3.88
N ARG A 143 -17.28 -8.92 -3.33
CA ARG A 143 -16.79 -10.30 -3.57
C ARG A 143 -16.21 -10.59 -4.97
N ASN A 144 -16.15 -9.59 -5.85
CA ASN A 144 -15.61 -9.71 -7.21
C ASN A 144 -14.11 -9.39 -7.25
N ILE A 145 -13.34 -9.93 -6.31
CA ILE A 145 -11.89 -9.79 -6.30
C ILE A 145 -11.28 -10.98 -7.05
N ASP A 146 -10.59 -10.68 -8.15
CA ASP A 146 -9.88 -11.68 -8.95
C ASP A 146 -8.37 -11.63 -8.71
N LEU A 147 -7.84 -10.47 -8.34
CA LEU A 147 -6.43 -10.26 -8.05
C LEU A 147 -6.27 -9.55 -6.72
N VAL A 148 -5.48 -10.14 -5.82
CA VAL A 148 -4.96 -9.46 -4.64
C VAL A 148 -3.46 -9.28 -4.82
N THR A 149 -3.00 -8.04 -4.79
CA THR A 149 -1.58 -7.74 -4.76
C THR A 149 -1.15 -7.30 -3.37
N PHE A 150 0.03 -7.72 -2.95
CA PHE A 150 0.60 -7.39 -1.65
C PHE A 150 1.93 -6.70 -1.87
N ASP A 151 2.18 -5.64 -1.11
CA ASP A 151 3.54 -5.23 -0.83
C ASP A 151 4.26 -6.29 0.00
N GLY A 152 5.59 -6.32 -0.07
CA GLY A 152 6.43 -7.23 0.70
C GLY A 152 6.63 -6.74 2.14
N ASP A 153 7.64 -5.88 2.32
CA ASP A 153 8.05 -5.36 3.63
C ASP A 153 6.93 -4.58 4.33
N VAL A 154 6.84 -4.72 5.65
CA VAL A 154 5.83 -4.07 6.53
C VAL A 154 4.37 -4.47 6.25
N THR A 155 4.14 -5.30 5.22
CA THR A 155 2.81 -5.75 4.80
C THR A 155 2.63 -7.26 5.00
N LEU A 156 3.54 -8.09 4.47
CA LEU A 156 3.51 -9.56 4.67
C LEU A 156 4.37 -10.00 5.86
N TYR A 157 5.45 -9.28 6.13
CA TYR A 157 6.41 -9.54 7.19
C TYR A 157 7.00 -8.22 7.71
N ASP A 158 7.60 -8.25 8.89
CA ASP A 158 8.27 -7.07 9.46
C ASP A 158 9.44 -6.62 8.58
N ASP A 159 9.80 -5.34 8.68
CA ASP A 159 10.86 -4.71 7.88
C ASP A 159 12.17 -5.51 7.88
N GLY A 160 12.61 -5.92 6.67
CA GLY A 160 13.83 -6.70 6.46
C GLY A 160 13.74 -8.17 6.88
N ALA A 161 12.58 -8.65 7.31
CA ALA A 161 12.36 -10.04 7.66
C ALA A 161 11.95 -10.90 6.45
N CYS A 162 11.82 -12.20 6.69
CA CYS A 162 11.31 -13.18 5.73
C CYS A 162 9.95 -13.71 6.18
N LEU A 163 9.17 -14.20 5.22
CA LEU A 163 7.91 -14.88 5.45
C LEU A 163 8.17 -16.31 5.94
N THR A 164 8.09 -16.55 7.24
CA THR A 164 8.30 -17.88 7.85
C THR A 164 7.04 -18.74 7.79
N PRO A 165 7.15 -20.07 7.85
CA PRO A 165 6.00 -20.99 7.74
C PRO A 165 4.87 -20.75 8.75
N GLU A 166 5.19 -20.22 9.92
CA GLU A 166 4.24 -19.96 11.01
C GLU A 166 3.47 -18.64 10.81
N ASN A 167 3.80 -17.86 9.78
CA ASN A 167 3.17 -16.55 9.59
C ASN A 167 1.68 -16.72 9.26
N PRO A 168 0.78 -16.11 10.06
CA PRO A 168 -0.67 -16.27 9.91
C PRO A 168 -1.20 -15.84 8.54
N VAL A 169 -0.51 -14.96 7.80
CA VAL A 169 -0.98 -14.51 6.48
C VAL A 169 -0.99 -15.64 5.45
N ILE A 170 -0.13 -16.65 5.60
CA ILE A 170 0.04 -17.73 4.62
C ILE A 170 -1.28 -18.47 4.42
N SER A 171 -1.97 -18.87 5.49
CA SER A 171 -3.24 -19.59 5.37
C SER A 171 -4.33 -18.77 4.68
N ARG A 172 -4.30 -17.44 4.83
CA ARG A 172 -5.24 -16.54 4.14
C ARG A 172 -4.90 -16.41 2.66
N ILE A 173 -3.63 -16.28 2.30
CA ILE A 173 -3.19 -16.25 0.89
C ILE A 173 -3.53 -17.59 0.20
N THR A 174 -3.24 -18.71 0.85
CA THR A 174 -3.60 -20.05 0.36
C THR A 174 -5.12 -20.18 0.15
N ARG A 175 -5.93 -19.66 1.08
CA ARG A 175 -7.40 -19.61 0.90
C ARG A 175 -7.80 -18.81 -0.34
N LEU A 176 -7.19 -17.65 -0.58
CA LEU A 176 -7.48 -16.85 -1.78
C LEU A 176 -7.14 -17.63 -3.07
N LEU A 177 -5.99 -18.32 -3.10
CA LEU A 177 -5.61 -19.18 -4.24
C LEU A 177 -6.62 -20.33 -4.44
N HIS A 178 -7.07 -20.95 -3.36
CA HIS A 178 -8.11 -22.00 -3.40
C HIS A 178 -9.45 -21.47 -3.93
N GLN A 179 -9.73 -20.17 -3.82
CA GLN A 179 -10.89 -19.50 -4.40
C GLN A 179 -10.65 -19.03 -5.86
N ASP A 180 -9.62 -19.57 -6.53
CA ASP A 180 -9.19 -19.21 -7.88
C ASP A 180 -8.74 -17.75 -8.07
N ARG A 181 -8.45 -17.04 -6.98
CA ARG A 181 -7.91 -15.68 -7.03
C ARG A 181 -6.43 -15.70 -7.34
N LYS A 182 -6.00 -14.68 -8.06
CA LYS A 182 -4.60 -14.45 -8.40
C LYS A 182 -3.93 -13.61 -7.32
N ILE A 183 -2.66 -13.88 -7.11
CA ILE A 183 -1.83 -13.24 -6.09
C ILE A 183 -0.60 -12.66 -6.76
N GLY A 184 -0.36 -11.36 -6.53
CA GLY A 184 0.88 -10.69 -6.94
C GLY A 184 1.62 -10.13 -5.74
N ILE A 185 2.88 -10.51 -5.54
CA ILE A 185 3.73 -9.89 -4.51
C ILE A 185 4.58 -8.81 -5.19
N VAL A 186 4.28 -7.54 -4.96
CA VAL A 186 4.93 -6.39 -5.61
C VAL A 186 5.90 -5.76 -4.61
N THR A 187 7.20 -5.89 -4.81
CA THR A 187 8.23 -5.46 -3.86
C THR A 187 9.26 -4.54 -4.49
N ALA A 188 9.76 -3.58 -3.69
CA ALA A 188 10.89 -2.74 -4.06
C ALA A 188 12.21 -3.53 -4.16
N ALA A 189 12.30 -4.71 -3.55
CA ALA A 189 13.48 -5.57 -3.69
C ALA A 189 13.63 -6.01 -5.17
N GLY A 190 14.65 -5.47 -5.84
CA GLY A 190 14.98 -5.75 -7.24
C GLY A 190 16.17 -6.69 -7.38
N TYR A 191 15.93 -7.99 -7.29
CA TYR A 191 16.87 -9.07 -7.58
C TYR A 191 16.63 -9.61 -9.01
N THR A 192 17.70 -9.97 -9.70
CA THR A 192 17.65 -10.58 -11.03
C THR A 192 17.44 -12.10 -10.96
N GLU A 193 17.51 -12.70 -9.77
CA GLU A 193 17.56 -14.14 -9.58
C GLU A 193 16.51 -14.62 -8.57
N ALA A 194 15.88 -15.77 -8.89
CA ALA A 194 14.86 -16.41 -8.08
C ALA A 194 15.27 -16.78 -6.62
N PRO A 195 16.50 -17.25 -6.33
CA PRO A 195 16.87 -17.69 -4.98
C PRO A 195 16.66 -16.61 -3.90
N LYS A 196 16.94 -15.35 -4.22
CA LYS A 196 16.80 -14.23 -3.26
C LYS A 196 15.33 -13.93 -2.93
N TYR A 197 14.43 -14.06 -3.90
CA TYR A 197 13.00 -13.98 -3.64
C TYR A 197 12.50 -15.16 -2.83
N TYR A 198 13.00 -16.36 -3.13
CA TYR A 198 12.68 -17.54 -2.34
C TYR A 198 13.10 -17.38 -0.88
N GLU A 199 14.31 -16.89 -0.59
CA GLU A 199 14.75 -16.64 0.80
C GLU A 199 13.78 -15.73 1.58
N ARG A 200 13.20 -14.71 0.92
CA ARG A 200 12.21 -13.81 1.54
C ARG A 200 10.83 -14.44 1.68
N LEU A 201 10.46 -15.38 0.81
CA LEU A 201 9.10 -15.90 0.65
C LEU A 201 8.95 -17.41 0.92
N ALA A 202 10.00 -18.07 1.41
CA ALA A 202 10.07 -19.52 1.51
C ALA A 202 8.85 -20.14 2.20
N GLY A 203 8.41 -19.57 3.33
CA GLY A 203 7.25 -20.07 4.07
C GLY A 203 5.96 -20.12 3.23
N LEU A 204 5.73 -19.14 2.36
CA LEU A 204 4.56 -19.14 1.47
C LEU A 204 4.74 -20.09 0.29
N LEU A 205 5.91 -20.06 -0.37
CA LEU A 205 6.17 -20.88 -1.55
C LEU A 205 6.14 -22.38 -1.21
N ASP A 206 6.75 -22.75 -0.08
CA ASP A 206 6.72 -24.12 0.45
C ASP A 206 5.29 -24.52 0.83
N ALA A 207 4.53 -23.65 1.50
CA ALA A 207 3.13 -23.94 1.83
C ALA A 207 2.25 -24.17 0.58
N ILE A 208 2.48 -23.43 -0.50
CA ILE A 208 1.78 -23.63 -1.78
C ILE A 208 2.19 -24.96 -2.43
N ARG A 209 3.49 -25.30 -2.40
CA ARG A 209 3.99 -26.59 -2.92
C ARG A 209 3.35 -27.77 -2.18
N ASP A 210 3.34 -27.69 -0.86
CA ASP A 210 2.96 -28.78 0.03
C ASP A 210 1.43 -28.85 0.27
N SER A 211 0.67 -27.84 -0.15
CA SER A 211 -0.78 -27.82 0.00
C SER A 211 -1.46 -28.93 -0.81
N PRO A 212 -2.17 -29.88 -0.17
CA PRO A 212 -2.91 -30.91 -0.89
C PRO A 212 -4.19 -30.37 -1.54
N ASP A 213 -4.66 -29.19 -1.10
CA ASP A 213 -5.95 -28.63 -1.48
C ASP A 213 -5.85 -27.70 -2.70
N LEU A 214 -4.64 -27.27 -3.08
CA LEU A 214 -4.42 -26.42 -4.25
C LEU A 214 -4.19 -27.25 -5.52
N THR A 215 -5.03 -27.02 -6.52
CA THR A 215 -4.82 -27.55 -7.87
C THR A 215 -3.61 -26.89 -8.55
N PRO A 216 -3.00 -27.50 -9.58
CA PRO A 216 -1.90 -26.89 -10.33
C PRO A 216 -2.24 -25.48 -10.85
N ALA A 217 -3.43 -25.28 -11.42
CA ALA A 217 -3.88 -23.99 -11.94
C ALA A 217 -4.03 -22.91 -10.86
N GLN A 218 -4.35 -23.31 -9.62
CA GLN A 218 -4.41 -22.40 -8.48
C GLN A 218 -3.02 -22.04 -8.00
N ARG A 219 -2.07 -22.99 -7.98
CA ARG A 219 -0.65 -22.72 -7.65
C ARG A 219 -0.01 -21.75 -8.65
N ASP A 220 -0.33 -21.90 -9.93
CA ASP A 220 0.10 -20.99 -11.01
C ASP A 220 -0.51 -19.58 -10.88
N GLY A 221 -1.44 -19.38 -9.94
CA GLY A 221 -2.04 -18.10 -9.62
C GLY A 221 -1.15 -17.13 -8.85
N LEU A 222 0.10 -17.48 -8.55
CA LEU A 222 1.06 -16.62 -7.83
C LEU A 222 2.16 -16.08 -8.75
N VAL A 223 2.40 -14.77 -8.67
CA VAL A 223 3.60 -14.11 -9.23
C VAL A 223 4.27 -13.19 -8.21
N VAL A 224 5.57 -12.96 -8.41
CA VAL A 224 6.39 -11.98 -7.68
C VAL A 224 6.90 -10.94 -8.67
N MET A 225 6.52 -9.68 -8.43
CA MET A 225 7.00 -8.50 -9.15
C MET A 225 8.06 -7.80 -8.32
N GLY A 226 9.30 -7.89 -8.76
CA GLY A 226 10.48 -7.34 -8.11
C GLY A 226 10.97 -6.03 -8.70
N GLY A 227 11.67 -5.25 -7.89
CA GLY A 227 12.19 -3.92 -8.26
C GLY A 227 11.07 -2.98 -8.69
N GLU A 228 9.95 -3.03 -7.95
CA GLU A 228 8.67 -2.37 -8.22
C GLU A 228 7.94 -2.84 -9.47
N SER A 229 8.60 -2.79 -10.62
CA SER A 229 8.05 -3.14 -11.93
C SER A 229 9.12 -3.58 -12.92
N ASN A 230 10.18 -4.27 -12.45
CA ASN A 230 11.36 -4.56 -13.27
C ASN A 230 11.61 -6.05 -13.52
N PHE A 231 11.22 -6.93 -12.60
CA PHE A 231 11.45 -8.37 -12.74
C PHE A 231 10.18 -9.14 -12.36
N LEU A 232 9.67 -9.98 -13.26
CA LEU A 232 8.53 -10.85 -12.96
C LEU A 232 9.01 -12.29 -12.79
N PHE A 233 8.57 -12.93 -11.71
CA PHE A 233 8.75 -14.36 -11.48
C PHE A 233 7.39 -15.00 -11.30
N ARG A 234 7.17 -16.13 -11.95
CA ARG A 234 5.99 -16.97 -11.74
C ARG A 234 6.32 -18.10 -10.79
N TYR A 235 5.31 -18.55 -10.05
CA TYR A 235 5.43 -19.81 -9.32
C TYR A 235 5.72 -20.96 -10.30
N ASP A 236 6.66 -21.82 -9.93
CA ASP A 236 7.06 -22.98 -10.72
C ASP A 236 7.50 -24.11 -9.80
N ALA A 237 6.61 -25.10 -9.59
CA ALA A 237 6.88 -26.24 -8.73
C ALA A 237 8.07 -27.11 -9.18
N THR A 238 8.54 -26.96 -10.42
CA THR A 238 9.68 -27.71 -10.96
C THR A 238 11.02 -26.98 -10.75
N SER A 239 10.98 -25.68 -10.45
CA SER A 239 12.16 -24.88 -10.14
C SER A 239 12.69 -25.19 -8.73
N PRO A 240 14.02 -25.28 -8.53
CA PRO A 240 14.61 -25.48 -7.20
C PRO A 240 14.19 -24.43 -6.16
N HIS A 241 13.84 -23.23 -6.61
CA HIS A 241 13.44 -22.10 -5.77
C HIS A 241 11.95 -21.78 -5.90
N LEU A 242 11.15 -22.68 -6.48
CA LEU A 242 9.71 -22.55 -6.68
C LEU A 242 9.29 -21.32 -7.50
N LEU A 243 10.26 -20.68 -8.16
CA LEU A 243 10.10 -19.46 -8.92
C LEU A 243 10.92 -19.57 -10.21
N SER A 244 10.31 -19.15 -11.31
CA SER A 244 10.96 -19.06 -12.62
C SER A 244 10.79 -17.66 -13.18
N TYR A 245 11.89 -17.12 -13.70
CA TYR A 245 11.90 -15.79 -14.33
C TYR A 245 10.99 -15.78 -15.56
N VAL A 246 10.18 -14.73 -15.69
CA VAL A 246 9.33 -14.50 -16.85
C VAL A 246 9.98 -13.42 -17.74
N PRO A 247 10.33 -13.75 -19.00
CA PRO A 247 10.84 -12.80 -19.97
C PRO A 247 9.97 -11.55 -20.10
N ARG A 248 10.62 -10.40 -20.28
CA ARG A 248 9.96 -9.09 -20.19
C ARG A 248 8.90 -8.89 -21.28
N GLU A 249 9.16 -9.40 -22.46
CA GLU A 249 8.25 -9.43 -23.60
C GLU A 249 6.89 -10.09 -23.30
N GLU A 250 6.79 -10.94 -22.27
CA GLU A 250 5.54 -11.62 -21.91
C GLU A 250 4.62 -10.77 -21.00
N TRP A 251 5.15 -9.73 -20.33
CA TRP A 251 4.40 -9.00 -19.30
C TRP A 251 4.52 -7.48 -19.34
N LEU A 252 5.47 -6.93 -20.10
CA LEU A 252 5.59 -5.47 -20.23
C LEU A 252 4.29 -4.87 -20.75
N LEU A 253 3.89 -3.77 -20.12
CA LEU A 253 2.75 -2.99 -20.57
C LEU A 253 3.10 -2.23 -21.86
N PRO A 254 2.13 -1.94 -22.74
CA PRO A 254 2.38 -1.21 -23.98
C PRO A 254 3.16 0.08 -23.78
N GLU A 255 2.87 0.82 -22.71
CA GLU A 255 3.57 2.06 -22.39
C GLU A 255 5.02 1.81 -21.95
N MET A 256 5.29 0.73 -21.20
CA MET A 256 6.64 0.38 -20.77
C MET A 256 7.56 0.03 -21.95
N VAL A 257 6.99 -0.53 -23.02
CA VAL A 257 7.72 -0.84 -24.26
C VAL A 257 8.18 0.45 -24.97
N THR A 258 7.46 1.56 -24.79
CA THR A 258 7.81 2.85 -25.42
C THR A 258 8.91 3.62 -24.70
N TRP A 259 9.30 3.19 -23.51
CA TRP A 259 10.37 3.84 -22.74
C TRP A 259 11.71 3.71 -23.45
N GLN A 260 12.31 4.85 -23.77
CA GLN A 260 13.56 4.89 -24.54
C GLN A 260 14.75 4.56 -23.63
N GLU A 261 15.64 3.68 -24.09
CA GLU A 261 16.86 3.33 -23.35
C GLU A 261 17.79 4.54 -23.13
N ALA A 262 17.75 5.53 -24.04
CA ALA A 262 18.44 6.80 -23.86
C ALA A 262 17.89 7.61 -22.67
N ASP A 263 16.57 7.68 -22.51
CA ASP A 263 15.94 8.35 -21.36
C ASP A 263 16.23 7.59 -20.06
N ILE A 264 16.21 6.25 -20.09
CA ILE A 264 16.53 5.43 -18.91
C ILE A 264 17.97 5.69 -18.45
N THR A 265 18.91 5.71 -19.40
CA THR A 265 20.32 5.99 -19.13
C THR A 265 20.48 7.40 -18.56
N GLU A 266 19.89 8.42 -19.20
CA GLU A 266 19.97 9.81 -18.74
C GLU A 266 19.43 9.98 -17.31
N LEU A 267 18.27 9.38 -17.01
CA LEU A 267 17.65 9.48 -15.68
C LEU A 267 18.54 8.86 -14.61
N LEU A 268 19.00 7.63 -14.86
CA LEU A 268 19.84 6.91 -13.90
C LEU A 268 21.21 7.59 -13.73
N ASP A 269 21.77 8.22 -14.77
CA ASP A 269 23.03 8.98 -14.67
C ASP A 269 22.88 10.23 -13.78
N ILE A 270 21.75 10.94 -13.91
CA ILE A 270 21.42 12.08 -13.05
C ILE A 270 21.24 11.60 -11.61
N ALA A 271 20.51 10.50 -11.40
CA ALA A 271 20.30 9.92 -10.08
C ALA A 271 21.63 9.48 -9.44
N GLU A 272 22.49 8.78 -10.19
CA GLU A 272 23.80 8.32 -9.77
C GLU A 272 24.71 9.48 -9.35
N SER A 273 24.78 10.53 -10.18
CA SER A 273 25.55 11.73 -9.87
C SER A 273 25.05 12.41 -8.59
N SER A 274 23.73 12.52 -8.42
CA SER A 274 23.11 13.08 -7.21
C SER A 274 23.39 12.23 -5.96
N LEU A 275 23.36 10.90 -6.08
CA LEU A 275 23.69 9.98 -4.99
C LEU A 275 25.15 10.11 -4.56
N HIS A 276 26.09 10.19 -5.51
CA HIS A 276 27.51 10.45 -5.22
C HIS A 276 27.71 11.79 -4.50
N ALA A 277 27.09 12.85 -4.99
CA ALA A 277 27.18 14.18 -4.38
C ALA A 277 26.63 14.19 -2.95
N CYS A 278 25.47 13.57 -2.73
CA CYS A 278 24.85 13.48 -1.41
C CYS A 278 25.68 12.62 -0.44
N ALA A 279 26.16 11.45 -0.88
CA ALA A 279 27.02 10.58 -0.10
C ALA A 279 28.31 11.28 0.34
N SER A 280 28.94 12.06 -0.56
CA SER A 280 30.11 12.86 -0.23
C SER A 280 29.78 13.99 0.76
N ASN A 281 28.67 14.72 0.55
CA ASN A 281 28.27 15.84 1.38
C ASN A 281 27.95 15.41 2.83
N LEU A 282 27.28 14.27 2.98
CA LEU A 282 26.91 13.71 4.28
C LEU A 282 27.98 12.78 4.86
N SER A 283 29.12 12.59 4.16
CA SER A 283 30.19 11.65 4.52
C SER A 283 29.68 10.23 4.82
N LEU A 284 28.74 9.75 3.99
CA LEU A 284 28.11 8.45 4.19
C LEU A 284 29.10 7.33 3.88
N PRO A 285 29.20 6.29 4.73
CA PRO A 285 30.03 5.11 4.46
C PRO A 285 29.32 4.17 3.47
N VAL A 286 29.07 4.63 2.25
CA VAL A 286 28.31 3.90 1.22
C VAL A 286 29.10 3.69 -0.05
N ALA A 287 28.72 2.65 -0.80
CA ALA A 287 29.07 2.50 -2.20
C ALA A 287 27.81 2.68 -3.07
N VAL A 288 28.02 3.09 -4.32
CA VAL A 288 26.97 3.20 -5.33
C VAL A 288 26.89 1.90 -6.12
N LEU A 289 25.67 1.45 -6.41
CA LEU A 289 25.37 0.28 -7.24
C LEU A 289 24.45 0.71 -8.39
N ARG A 290 24.93 0.56 -9.63
CA ARG A 290 24.16 0.73 -10.86
C ARG A 290 23.67 -0.62 -11.39
N LYS A 291 22.40 -0.70 -11.75
CA LYS A 291 21.73 -1.81 -12.42
C LYS A 291 21.11 -1.30 -13.73
N ASP A 292 20.55 -2.21 -14.53
CA ASP A 292 19.93 -1.89 -15.83
C ASP A 292 18.77 -0.88 -15.72
N ARG A 293 18.03 -0.94 -14.61
CA ARG A 293 16.78 -0.19 -14.39
C ARG A 293 16.73 0.52 -13.04
N ALA A 294 17.86 0.58 -12.35
CA ALA A 294 17.93 1.12 -11.00
C ALA A 294 19.33 1.60 -10.66
N VAL A 295 19.44 2.58 -9.77
CA VAL A 295 20.71 2.98 -9.17
C VAL A 295 20.50 3.33 -7.70
N GLY A 296 21.45 2.97 -6.85
CA GLY A 296 21.30 3.20 -5.41
C GLY A 296 22.62 3.25 -4.67
N VAL A 297 22.53 3.59 -3.38
CA VAL A 297 23.63 3.52 -2.43
C VAL A 297 23.36 2.45 -1.39
N TYR A 298 24.38 1.68 -1.04
CA TYR A 298 24.31 0.65 -0.02
C TYR A 298 25.49 0.79 0.96
N PRO A 299 25.34 0.37 2.21
CA PRO A 299 26.35 0.60 3.24
C PRO A 299 27.58 -0.28 3.05
N LEU A 300 28.75 0.32 3.21
CA LEU A 300 30.02 -0.40 3.24
C LEU A 300 30.18 -1.16 4.55
N ASN A 301 30.76 -2.36 4.48
CA ASN A 301 31.15 -3.18 5.63
C ASN A 301 30.02 -3.44 6.64
N GLY A 302 28.76 -3.47 6.18
CA GLY A 302 27.59 -3.65 7.04
C GLY A 302 27.35 -2.50 8.02
N SER A 303 27.88 -1.31 7.73
CA SER A 303 27.58 -0.11 8.51
C SER A 303 26.08 0.18 8.52
N LYS A 304 25.62 0.84 9.59
CA LYS A 304 24.26 1.34 9.69
C LYS A 304 24.25 2.82 9.42
N ILE A 305 23.38 3.25 8.51
CA ILE A 305 23.20 4.64 8.17
C ILE A 305 22.02 5.15 9.01
N ALA A 306 22.14 6.37 9.55
CA ALA A 306 21.03 6.95 10.28
C ALA A 306 19.84 7.17 9.32
N ARG A 307 18.62 6.93 9.81
CA ARG A 307 17.43 7.06 8.99
C ARG A 307 17.32 8.46 8.37
N GLU A 308 17.64 9.49 9.14
CA GLU A 308 17.60 10.88 8.71
C GLU A 308 18.53 11.13 7.51
N GLN A 309 19.69 10.48 7.47
CA GLN A 309 20.62 10.57 6.34
C GLN A 309 20.08 9.84 5.10
N LEU A 310 19.41 8.70 5.28
CA LEU A 310 18.74 7.99 4.17
C LEU A 310 17.59 8.81 3.61
N GLU A 311 16.75 9.40 4.47
CA GLU A 311 15.62 10.24 4.05
C GLU A 311 16.11 11.52 3.34
N GLU A 312 17.15 12.18 3.85
CA GLU A 312 17.81 13.30 3.16
C GLU A 312 18.30 12.88 1.77
N THR A 313 18.95 11.72 1.67
CA THR A 313 19.46 11.18 0.41
C THR A 313 18.33 10.94 -0.60
N VAL A 314 17.22 10.34 -0.17
CA VAL A 314 16.02 10.14 -1.00
C VAL A 314 15.46 11.46 -1.48
N LEU A 315 15.26 12.42 -0.58
CA LEU A 315 14.68 13.73 -0.93
C LEU A 315 15.55 14.51 -1.91
N VAL A 316 16.88 14.47 -1.72
CA VAL A 316 17.84 15.12 -2.63
C VAL A 316 17.80 14.49 -4.02
N VAL A 317 17.89 13.16 -4.13
CA VAL A 317 17.89 12.50 -5.44
C VAL A 317 16.54 12.64 -6.12
N GLN A 318 15.44 12.48 -5.39
CA GLN A 318 14.08 12.66 -5.91
C GLN A 318 13.90 14.06 -6.48
N ASN A 319 14.17 15.11 -5.69
CA ASN A 319 14.00 16.50 -6.15
C ASN A 319 14.93 16.84 -7.32
N THR A 320 16.11 16.24 -7.40
CA THR A 320 17.05 16.44 -8.52
C THR A 320 16.50 15.80 -9.81
N VAL A 321 16.05 14.56 -9.74
CA VAL A 321 15.50 13.84 -10.90
C VAL A 321 14.16 14.45 -11.34
N GLU A 322 13.26 14.80 -10.42
CA GLU A 322 11.97 15.45 -10.73
C GLU A 322 12.12 16.78 -11.48
N ARG A 323 13.20 17.52 -11.23
CA ARG A 323 13.50 18.80 -11.89
C ARG A 323 14.22 18.66 -13.23
N SER A 324 14.69 17.46 -13.55
CA SER A 324 15.34 17.20 -14.83
C SER A 324 14.33 17.09 -15.97
N SER A 325 14.80 17.27 -17.21
CA SER A 325 13.93 17.12 -18.38
C SER A 325 13.38 15.69 -18.50
N VAL A 326 14.22 14.68 -18.18
CA VAL A 326 13.90 13.26 -18.30
C VAL A 326 12.97 12.75 -17.21
N GLY A 327 13.03 13.32 -16.01
CA GLY A 327 12.11 12.98 -14.90
C GLY A 327 10.63 13.27 -15.19
N SER A 328 10.35 14.09 -16.21
CA SER A 328 8.98 14.31 -16.72
C SER A 328 8.55 13.30 -17.81
N ARG A 329 9.52 12.60 -18.43
CA ARG A 329 9.29 11.66 -19.53
C ARG A 329 9.20 10.22 -19.05
N LEU A 330 9.89 9.88 -17.96
CA LEU A 330 9.92 8.53 -17.40
C LEU A 330 9.38 8.49 -15.97
N PRO A 331 8.52 7.51 -15.64
CA PRO A 331 8.17 7.24 -14.27
C PRO A 331 9.40 6.66 -13.54
N PHE A 332 9.58 7.10 -12.29
CA PHE A 332 10.59 6.55 -11.40
C PHE A 332 10.11 6.61 -9.95
N CYS A 333 10.84 5.92 -9.09
CA CYS A 333 10.62 5.92 -7.66
C CYS A 333 11.97 5.96 -6.93
N ALA A 334 12.16 6.92 -6.03
CA ALA A 334 13.35 7.00 -5.17
C ALA A 334 12.94 6.69 -3.75
N PHE A 335 13.56 5.74 -3.05
CA PHE A 335 13.05 5.27 -1.77
C PHE A 335 14.14 4.87 -0.77
N ASN A 336 13.76 4.88 0.50
CA ASN A 336 14.57 4.41 1.62
C ASN A 336 14.23 2.93 1.90
N GLY A 337 15.18 2.02 1.67
CA GLY A 337 15.02 0.59 1.94
C GLY A 337 15.44 0.16 3.35
N GLY A 338 15.47 1.10 4.30
CA GLY A 338 15.75 0.84 5.73
C GLY A 338 17.22 0.90 6.10
N ASN A 339 18.12 0.55 5.18
CA ASN A 339 19.57 0.75 5.34
C ASN A 339 20.29 1.08 4.02
N ASP A 340 19.54 1.28 2.92
CA ASP A 340 20.01 1.67 1.60
C ASP A 340 19.03 2.67 0.97
N VAL A 341 19.43 3.30 -0.14
CA VAL A 341 18.57 4.16 -0.95
C VAL A 341 18.68 3.75 -2.40
N PHE A 342 17.54 3.56 -3.06
CA PHE A 342 17.49 3.21 -4.48
C PHE A 342 16.56 4.13 -5.26
N VAL A 343 16.89 4.32 -6.54
CA VAL A 343 16.07 4.97 -7.56
C VAL A 343 15.80 3.94 -8.64
N ASP A 344 14.55 3.51 -8.75
CA ASP A 344 14.09 2.52 -9.72
C ASP A 344 13.33 3.22 -10.86
N ILE A 345 13.51 2.73 -12.10
CA ILE A 345 12.66 3.09 -13.23
C ILE A 345 11.32 2.36 -13.06
N GLY A 346 10.23 3.12 -13.19
CA GLY A 346 8.88 2.65 -12.87
C GLY A 346 8.51 2.90 -11.41
N ASP A 347 7.37 2.37 -11.01
CA ASP A 347 6.89 2.40 -9.63
C ASP A 347 5.87 1.26 -9.40
N LYS A 348 5.46 1.03 -8.14
CA LYS A 348 4.51 -0.04 -7.79
C LYS A 348 3.18 0.03 -8.56
N SER A 349 2.75 1.18 -9.07
CA SER A 349 1.55 1.25 -9.91
C SER A 349 1.72 0.45 -11.20
N TRP A 350 2.90 0.54 -11.82
CA TRP A 350 3.27 -0.25 -13.00
C TRP A 350 3.39 -1.73 -12.66
N GLY A 351 3.92 -2.06 -11.49
CA GLY A 351 4.00 -3.44 -11.00
C GLY A 351 2.62 -4.09 -10.84
N VAL A 352 1.68 -3.38 -10.21
CA VAL A 352 0.29 -3.85 -10.06
C VAL A 352 -0.39 -3.99 -11.43
N ARG A 353 -0.21 -3.03 -12.34
CA ARG A 353 -0.77 -3.10 -13.70
C ARG A 353 -0.18 -4.24 -14.52
N ALA A 354 1.12 -4.53 -14.36
CA ALA A 354 1.76 -5.67 -14.99
C ALA A 354 1.19 -7.00 -14.46
N CYS A 355 0.96 -7.12 -13.16
CA CYS A 355 0.25 -8.28 -12.59
C CYS A 355 -1.17 -8.43 -13.17
N GLN A 356 -1.93 -7.33 -13.26
CA GLN A 356 -3.25 -7.31 -13.89
C GLN A 356 -3.20 -7.83 -15.33
N GLN A 357 -2.27 -7.31 -16.13
CA GLN A 357 -2.10 -7.71 -17.54
C GLN A 357 -1.66 -9.16 -17.68
N TYR A 358 -0.68 -9.58 -16.88
CA TYR A 358 -0.12 -10.94 -16.92
C TYR A 358 -1.20 -12.01 -16.66
N PHE A 359 -2.11 -11.76 -15.73
CA PHE A 359 -3.24 -12.66 -15.47
C PHE A 359 -4.44 -12.49 -16.42
N GLY A 360 -4.21 -12.00 -17.64
CA GLY A 360 -5.22 -11.89 -18.68
C GLY A 360 -6.01 -10.58 -18.70
N GLY A 361 -5.45 -9.51 -18.14
CA GLY A 361 -6.07 -8.18 -18.17
C GLY A 361 -7.15 -7.99 -17.09
N ILE A 362 -6.87 -8.40 -15.85
CA ILE A 362 -7.78 -8.19 -14.71
C ILE A 362 -7.97 -6.69 -14.49
N VAL A 363 -9.21 -6.23 -14.52
CA VAL A 363 -9.52 -4.80 -14.39
C VAL A 363 -9.25 -4.25 -12.98
N PRO A 364 -8.91 -2.96 -12.83
CA PRO A 364 -8.69 -2.32 -11.54
C PRO A 364 -9.87 -2.46 -10.54
N THR A 365 -11.10 -2.53 -11.05
CA THR A 365 -12.32 -2.70 -10.23
C THR A 365 -12.48 -4.10 -9.63
N ARG A 366 -11.63 -5.06 -10.04
CA ARG A 366 -11.53 -6.43 -9.49
C ARG A 366 -10.17 -6.72 -8.86
N THR A 367 -9.38 -5.67 -8.64
CA THR A 367 -8.04 -5.75 -8.04
C THR A 367 -8.02 -5.04 -6.69
N LEU A 368 -7.49 -5.72 -5.68
CA LEU A 368 -7.16 -5.15 -4.38
C LEU A 368 -5.64 -5.14 -4.21
N HIS A 369 -5.04 -3.97 -3.98
CA HIS A 369 -3.69 -3.85 -3.46
C HIS A 369 -3.70 -3.71 -1.93
N VAL A 370 -2.76 -4.34 -1.26
CA VAL A 370 -2.56 -4.27 0.19
C VAL A 370 -1.12 -3.83 0.43
N GLY A 371 -0.92 -2.69 1.09
CA GLY A 371 0.43 -2.14 1.29
C GLY A 371 0.50 -1.05 2.36
N ASP A 372 1.71 -0.72 2.82
CA ASP A 372 1.97 0.34 3.80
C ASP A 372 2.33 1.68 3.14
N GLN A 373 1.50 2.69 3.36
CA GLN A 373 1.72 4.05 2.83
C GLN A 373 2.24 5.04 3.88
N PHE A 374 2.65 4.57 5.07
CA PHE A 374 3.24 5.41 6.11
C PHE A 374 4.71 5.73 5.85
N LEU A 375 5.42 4.91 5.08
CA LEU A 375 6.82 5.13 4.72
C LEU A 375 6.92 6.35 3.79
N SER A 376 7.42 7.46 4.35
CA SER A 376 7.28 8.81 3.82
C SER A 376 8.30 9.19 2.76
N ALA A 377 9.53 8.67 2.80
CA ALA A 377 10.53 8.90 1.76
C ALA A 377 10.39 7.88 0.62
N GLY A 378 9.69 8.30 -0.42
CA GLY A 378 9.72 7.64 -1.73
C GLY A 378 8.38 7.32 -2.38
N ALA A 379 7.29 7.34 -1.60
CA ALA A 379 5.92 7.23 -2.11
C ALA A 379 5.59 5.95 -2.91
N ASN A 380 6.41 4.90 -2.83
CA ASN A 380 6.27 3.71 -3.68
C ASN A 380 4.88 3.08 -3.53
N ASP A 381 4.43 2.83 -2.29
CA ASP A 381 3.12 2.22 -2.01
C ASP A 381 1.93 3.15 -2.25
N PHE A 382 2.14 4.46 -2.16
CA PHE A 382 1.08 5.41 -2.47
C PHE A 382 0.70 5.33 -3.94
N LYS A 383 1.68 5.12 -4.84
CA LYS A 383 1.42 5.06 -6.28
C LYS A 383 0.60 3.85 -6.70
N ALA A 384 0.60 2.74 -5.95
CA ALA A 384 -0.24 1.59 -6.24
C ALA A 384 -1.76 1.94 -6.32
N ARG A 385 -2.19 3.00 -5.63
CA ARG A 385 -3.56 3.56 -5.72
C ARG A 385 -3.94 4.08 -7.10
N LEU A 386 -2.97 4.34 -7.97
CA LEU A 386 -3.23 4.75 -9.35
C LEU A 386 -3.61 3.55 -10.24
N ALA A 387 -3.36 2.32 -9.77
CA ALA A 387 -3.58 1.09 -10.54
C ALA A 387 -4.77 0.25 -10.04
N SER A 388 -5.14 0.37 -8.76
CA SER A 388 -6.22 -0.44 -8.17
C SER A 388 -6.74 0.12 -6.85
N THR A 389 -7.86 -0.44 -6.39
CA THR A 389 -8.36 -0.27 -5.02
C THR A 389 -7.25 -0.67 -4.04
N THR A 390 -6.95 0.12 -3.01
CA THR A 390 -5.79 -0.11 -2.13
C THR A 390 -6.15 -0.01 -0.65
N ALA A 391 -6.03 -1.13 0.08
CA ALA A 391 -6.06 -1.13 1.53
C ALA A 391 -4.73 -0.64 2.10
N TRP A 392 -4.77 0.40 2.94
CA TRP A 392 -3.59 0.93 3.61
C TRP A 392 -3.41 0.26 4.96
N ILE A 393 -2.34 -0.52 5.07
CA ILE A 393 -1.95 -1.31 6.25
C ILE A 393 -0.80 -0.63 6.99
N ALA A 394 -0.72 -0.79 8.32
CA ALA A 394 0.38 -0.25 9.13
C ALA A 394 1.40 -1.29 9.62
N ASN A 395 1.09 -2.59 9.48
CA ASN A 395 1.91 -3.72 9.91
C ASN A 395 1.27 -5.05 9.43
N PRO A 396 2.00 -6.17 9.47
CA PRO A 396 1.48 -7.47 9.03
C PRO A 396 0.21 -7.96 9.74
N SER A 397 -0.03 -7.56 10.99
CA SER A 397 -1.24 -7.99 11.71
C SER A 397 -2.51 -7.34 11.16
N GLU A 398 -2.41 -6.11 10.63
CA GLU A 398 -3.52 -5.45 9.94
C GLU A 398 -3.81 -6.09 8.57
N THR A 399 -2.80 -6.62 7.87
CA THR A 399 -3.03 -7.45 6.66
C THR A 399 -3.88 -8.67 7.00
N VAL A 400 -3.54 -9.37 8.07
CA VAL A 400 -4.32 -10.54 8.54
C VAL A 400 -5.76 -10.16 8.87
N GLN A 401 -5.95 -9.08 9.64
CA GLN A 401 -7.29 -8.57 9.97
C GLN A 401 -8.11 -8.21 8.72
N LEU A 402 -7.49 -7.58 7.72
CA LEU A 402 -8.13 -7.24 6.46
C LEU A 402 -8.60 -8.49 5.71
N LEU A 403 -7.77 -9.52 5.62
CA LEU A 403 -8.10 -10.77 4.93
C LEU A 403 -9.14 -11.61 5.67
N ASP A 404 -9.17 -11.53 7.01
CA ASP A 404 -10.21 -12.13 7.84
C ASP A 404 -11.55 -11.38 7.64
N GLU A 405 -11.53 -10.04 7.62
CA GLU A 405 -12.73 -9.24 7.34
C GLU A 405 -13.28 -9.51 5.92
N LEU A 406 -12.39 -9.70 4.93
CA LEU A 406 -12.79 -10.08 3.58
C LEU A 406 -13.56 -11.41 3.58
N GLN A 407 -13.09 -12.40 4.36
CA GLN A 407 -13.77 -13.67 4.52
C GLN A 407 -15.15 -13.52 5.18
N GLU A 408 -15.25 -12.71 6.23
CA GLU A 408 -16.54 -12.43 6.89
C GLU A 408 -17.55 -11.77 5.94
N ILE A 409 -17.09 -10.83 5.10
CA ILE A 409 -17.92 -10.16 4.09
C ILE A 409 -18.39 -11.15 3.01
N GLU A 410 -17.55 -12.13 2.67
CA GLU A 410 -17.86 -13.22 1.75
C GLU A 410 -18.83 -14.26 2.34
N GLY A 411 -19.01 -14.26 3.66
CA GLY A 411 -19.90 -15.19 4.36
C GLY A 411 -19.40 -16.63 4.31
N GLN A 412 -18.08 -16.82 4.38
CA GLN A 412 -17.41 -18.13 4.38
C GLN A 412 -16.87 -18.54 5.75
#